data_AF-A0A9K3CXR6-F1
#
_entry.id   AF-A0A9K3CXR6-F1
#
_cell.length_a   1.000
_cell.length_b   1.000
_cell.length_c   1.000
_cell.angle_alpha   90.00
_cell.angle_beta   90.00
_cell.angle_gamma   90.00
#
_symmetry.space_group_name_H-M   'P 1'
#
loop_
_entity.id
_entity.type
_entity.pdbx_description
1 polymer ?
#
loop_
_entity_poly.entity_id
_entity_poly.type
_entity_poly.pdbx_seq_one_letter_code
_entity_poly.pdbx_strand_id
1 'polypeptide(L)'
;MKTVVIVYSSVTGNTKHVAEVIAETLAREDGTDDTFSGDAITTVLVNADTEYKRQHTNPEYTGYTAGDAYVVGCTTAAFRTSDLMREYLAGYPRDMMEGKPCAVYGMCAGTAGYVRRELANLLRGNGAVICAHDVFKGPTNYLAGGYPKAGKLQVWPEADHTPIQAFAEGLTSAFDRAVADPQMKCKVPLGGVSGAIFRMVPGKKIDGMMRMSLGPLSVDNTRCLRCAKCVVSCPYGALAMVEAEGAVPFDPTYVEPGTGYYPDRQENTEYVQSRIAAGVNSTRVVVQDEALCHGCYRCIHVCPTAAINPTKRMDKWKHMPRYHYTEGTVQSGKARMVTETEYDALVTGEQEM
;
A
#
# COMPACT_ATOMS: atom_id res chain seq x y z
N MET A 1 16.74 11.05 18.46
CA MET A 1 15.34 11.04 17.96
C MET A 1 14.63 9.89 18.66
N LYS A 2 13.39 10.01 19.17
CA LYS A 2 12.85 8.97 20.08
C LYS A 2 11.82 8.05 19.45
N THR A 3 11.16 8.44 18.36
CA THR A 3 10.11 7.65 17.72
C THR A 3 10.10 7.80 16.21
N VAL A 4 9.93 6.69 15.48
CA VAL A 4 9.77 6.65 14.02
C VAL A 4 8.42 6.04 13.67
N VAL A 5 7.63 6.73 12.84
CA VAL A 5 6.34 6.23 12.35
C VAL A 5 6.45 5.89 10.87
N ILE A 6 6.28 4.61 10.54
CA ILE A 6 6.30 4.10 9.17
C ILE A 6 4.86 3.98 8.66
N VAL A 7 4.44 4.93 7.83
CA VAL A 7 3.11 4.97 7.23
C VAL A 7 3.18 4.36 5.83
N TYR A 8 2.33 3.38 5.50
CA TYR A 8 2.35 2.79 4.16
C TYR A 8 0.97 2.41 3.62
N SER A 9 0.83 2.40 2.29
CA SER A 9 -0.32 1.82 1.60
C SER A 9 0.11 0.65 0.69
N SER A 10 -0.50 -0.51 0.91
CA SER A 10 -0.13 -1.75 0.22
C SER A 10 -1.36 -2.45 -0.36
N VAL A 11 -1.36 -2.64 -1.68
CA VAL A 11 -2.38 -3.43 -2.38
C VAL A 11 -1.98 -4.90 -2.39
N THR A 12 -0.75 -5.21 -2.76
CA THR A 12 -0.29 -6.59 -3.04
C THR A 12 0.62 -7.16 -1.97
N GLY A 13 0.84 -6.46 -0.85
CA GLY A 13 1.81 -6.85 0.16
C GLY A 13 3.22 -6.27 -0.09
N ASN A 14 3.59 -5.93 -1.33
CA ASN A 14 4.95 -5.46 -1.63
C ASN A 14 5.38 -4.21 -0.86
N THR A 15 4.51 -3.19 -0.72
CA THR A 15 4.83 -1.99 0.08
C THR A 15 4.93 -2.28 1.57
N LYS A 16 4.16 -3.28 2.03
CA LYS A 16 4.20 -3.75 3.42
C LYS A 16 5.54 -4.43 3.70
N HIS A 17 5.97 -5.32 2.80
CA HIS A 17 7.27 -5.99 2.89
C HIS A 17 8.43 -5.00 3.02
N VAL A 18 8.45 -3.94 2.20
CA VAL A 18 9.46 -2.88 2.32
C VAL A 18 9.36 -2.14 3.66
N ALA A 19 8.15 -1.86 4.15
CA ALA A 19 7.97 -1.24 5.46
C ALA A 19 8.52 -2.13 6.59
N GLU A 20 8.29 -3.45 6.52
CA GLU A 20 8.78 -4.44 7.48
C GLU A 20 10.30 -4.52 7.45
N VAL A 21 10.93 -4.59 6.28
CA VAL A 21 12.40 -4.60 6.16
C VAL A 21 13.00 -3.30 6.71
N ILE A 22 12.40 -2.14 6.45
CA ILE A 22 12.85 -0.86 7.02
C ILE A 22 12.72 -0.88 8.55
N ALA A 23 11.58 -1.32 9.08
CA ALA A 23 11.34 -1.40 10.52
C ALA A 23 12.35 -2.33 11.21
N GLU A 24 12.55 -3.53 10.65
CA GLU A 24 13.52 -4.51 11.15
C GLU A 24 14.94 -3.96 11.11
N THR A 25 15.31 -3.21 10.06
CA THR A 25 16.66 -2.65 9.93
C THR A 25 16.89 -1.53 10.93
N LEU A 26 15.91 -0.64 11.14
CA LEU A 26 15.98 0.43 12.14
C LEU A 26 15.99 -0.08 13.58
N ALA A 27 15.37 -1.24 13.84
CA ALA A 27 15.30 -1.86 15.16
C ALA A 27 16.55 -2.68 15.53
N ARG A 28 17.50 -2.88 14.61
CA ARG A 28 18.72 -3.64 14.90
C ARG A 28 19.60 -2.82 15.83
N GLU A 29 19.75 -3.29 17.06
CA GLU A 29 20.79 -2.84 17.99
C GLU A 29 22.15 -3.27 17.43
N ASP A 30 22.88 -2.37 16.78
CA ASP A 30 24.25 -2.59 16.32
C ASP A 30 25.29 -2.27 17.42
N GLY A 31 24.83 -2.01 18.66
CA GLY A 31 25.67 -1.62 19.77
C GLY A 31 26.16 -0.17 19.70
N THR A 32 25.66 0.63 18.74
CA THR A 32 25.83 2.08 18.76
C THR A 32 24.69 2.73 19.55
N ASP A 33 25.00 3.80 20.28
CA ASP A 33 24.03 4.60 21.04
C ASP A 33 22.97 5.30 20.13
N ASP A 34 23.09 5.16 18.81
CA ASP A 34 22.27 5.80 17.78
C ASP A 34 21.12 4.92 17.27
N THR A 35 20.88 3.76 17.90
CA THR A 35 19.81 2.84 17.49
C THR A 35 18.45 3.20 18.10
N PHE A 36 17.38 3.01 17.31
CA PHE A 36 16.02 3.13 17.82
C PHE A 36 15.67 1.85 18.57
N SER A 37 15.19 1.97 19.82
CA SER A 37 14.62 0.80 20.49
C SER A 37 13.45 0.25 19.65
N GLY A 38 13.23 -1.07 19.63
CA GLY A 38 12.12 -1.65 18.85
C GLY A 38 10.75 -1.01 19.18
N ASP A 39 10.55 -0.62 20.44
CA ASP A 39 9.34 0.07 20.91
C ASP A 39 9.18 1.50 20.37
N ALA A 40 10.23 2.07 19.79
CA ALA A 40 10.21 3.40 19.16
C ALA A 40 9.65 3.39 17.73
N ILE A 41 9.42 2.21 17.13
CA ILE A 41 8.99 2.10 15.73
C ILE A 41 7.51 1.68 15.67
N THR A 42 6.67 2.57 15.15
CA THR A 42 5.25 2.28 14.89
C THR A 42 5.00 2.14 13.40
N THR A 43 4.28 1.09 12.98
CA THR A 43 3.87 0.93 11.58
C THR A 43 2.37 1.19 11.42
N VAL A 44 1.98 1.95 10.40
CA VAL A 44 0.59 2.34 10.13
C VAL A 44 0.23 1.96 8.69
N LEU A 45 -0.72 1.04 8.54
CA LEU A 45 -1.30 0.68 7.24
C LEU A 45 -2.46 1.62 6.91
N VAL A 46 -2.34 2.35 5.80
CA VAL A 46 -3.42 3.16 5.21
C VAL A 46 -4.26 2.29 4.28
N ASN A 47 -5.54 2.13 4.62
CA ASN A 47 -6.54 1.42 3.81
C ASN A 47 -7.92 2.13 3.88
N ALA A 48 -8.93 1.64 3.15
CA ALA A 48 -10.27 2.23 3.18
C ALA A 48 -10.94 2.19 4.55
N ASP A 49 -10.64 1.23 5.41
CA ASP A 49 -11.18 1.23 6.77
C ASP A 49 -10.58 2.38 7.59
N THR A 50 -9.28 2.63 7.47
CA THR A 50 -8.61 3.79 8.08
C THR A 50 -9.24 5.11 7.60
N GLU A 51 -9.41 5.26 6.29
CA GLU A 51 -10.00 6.45 5.68
C GLU A 51 -11.49 6.61 6.01
N TYR A 52 -12.23 5.51 5.97
CA TYR A 52 -13.65 5.47 6.28
C TYR A 52 -13.88 5.85 7.75
N LYS A 53 -13.12 5.25 8.69
CA LYS A 53 -13.20 5.57 10.12
C LYS A 53 -12.92 7.04 10.39
N ARG A 54 -11.90 7.60 9.73
CA ARG A 54 -11.55 9.02 9.81
C ARG A 54 -12.67 9.92 9.29
N GLN A 55 -13.33 9.54 8.21
CA GLN A 55 -14.32 10.37 7.54
C GLN A 55 -15.74 10.24 8.11
N HIS A 56 -16.12 9.10 8.71
CA HIS A 56 -17.54 8.77 8.93
C HIS A 56 -17.93 8.30 10.34
N THR A 57 -17.03 7.72 11.15
CA THR A 57 -17.50 6.97 12.35
C THR A 57 -17.03 7.53 13.68
N ASN A 58 -15.89 8.23 13.72
CA ASN A 58 -15.41 8.83 14.94
C ASN A 58 -14.65 10.14 14.62
N PRO A 59 -15.23 11.33 14.90
CA PRO A 59 -14.55 12.60 14.67
C PRO A 59 -13.28 12.78 15.52
N GLU A 60 -13.10 11.98 16.58
CA GLU A 60 -11.86 11.93 17.38
C GLU A 60 -10.87 10.88 16.88
N TYR A 61 -11.29 9.95 16.01
CA TYR A 61 -10.37 9.00 15.37
C TYR A 61 -9.63 9.71 14.26
N THR A 62 -8.47 10.22 14.62
CA THR A 62 -7.58 10.83 13.63
C THR A 62 -6.88 9.76 12.79
N GLY A 63 -6.69 8.55 13.34
CA GLY A 63 -5.92 7.48 12.71
C GLY A 63 -4.43 7.82 12.54
N TYR A 64 -3.97 8.94 13.11
CA TYR A 64 -2.60 9.42 13.02
C TYR A 64 -1.83 9.08 14.28
N THR A 65 -0.58 8.69 14.07
CA THR A 65 0.38 8.46 15.15
C THR A 65 1.44 9.54 15.07
N ALA A 66 1.57 10.33 16.14
CA ALA A 66 2.65 11.31 16.25
C ALA A 66 4.00 10.60 16.36
N GLY A 67 5.02 11.13 15.67
CA GLY A 67 6.39 10.65 15.71
C GLY A 67 7.41 11.78 15.66
N ASP A 68 8.66 11.47 15.98
CA ASP A 68 9.78 12.38 15.76
C ASP A 68 10.29 12.36 14.33
N ALA A 69 10.15 11.23 13.64
CA ALA A 69 10.38 11.08 12.21
C ALA A 69 9.31 10.21 11.56
N TYR A 70 9.20 10.33 10.24
CA TYR A 70 8.28 9.52 9.45
C TYR A 70 8.95 8.89 8.24
N VAL A 71 8.55 7.65 7.93
CA VAL A 71 8.85 6.99 6.66
C VAL A 71 7.53 6.70 5.95
N VAL A 72 7.33 7.26 4.75
CA VAL A 72 6.04 7.17 4.06
C VAL A 72 6.15 6.40 2.74
N GLY A 73 5.49 5.25 2.67
CA GLY A 73 5.52 4.32 1.56
C GLY A 73 4.22 4.25 0.77
N CYS A 74 4.28 4.25 -0.57
CA CYS A 74 3.08 4.05 -1.38
C CYS A 74 3.31 3.11 -2.56
N THR A 75 2.31 2.26 -2.84
CA THR A 75 2.25 1.56 -4.11
C THR A 75 1.98 2.53 -5.26
N THR A 76 2.62 2.30 -6.39
CA THR A 76 2.38 3.08 -7.61
C THR A 76 1.03 2.67 -8.19
N ALA A 77 0.03 3.54 -8.06
CA ALA A 77 -1.26 3.40 -8.71
C ALA A 77 -1.29 4.35 -9.91
N ALA A 78 -1.40 3.84 -11.14
CA ALA A 78 -1.40 4.67 -12.35
C ALA A 78 -0.26 5.72 -12.42
N PHE A 79 0.96 5.29 -12.10
CA PHE A 79 2.18 6.12 -12.11
C PHE A 79 2.22 7.26 -11.07
N ARG A 80 1.46 7.12 -9.98
CA ARG A 80 1.33 8.14 -8.94
C ARG A 80 0.98 7.51 -7.58
N THR A 81 0.79 8.36 -6.57
CA THR A 81 0.30 7.98 -5.24
C THR A 81 -1.15 7.48 -5.32
N SER A 82 -1.49 6.48 -4.51
CA SER A 82 -2.87 5.98 -4.40
C SER A 82 -3.80 7.05 -3.81
N ASP A 83 -5.09 7.04 -4.18
CA ASP A 83 -6.06 7.99 -3.60
C ASP A 83 -6.16 7.86 -2.09
N LEU A 84 -6.15 6.63 -1.55
CA LEU A 84 -6.12 6.38 -0.11
C LEU A 84 -4.97 7.12 0.58
N MET A 85 -3.75 7.04 0.04
CA MET A 85 -2.61 7.72 0.64
C MET A 85 -2.67 9.25 0.43
N ARG A 86 -3.17 9.72 -0.71
CA ARG A 86 -3.41 11.16 -0.92
C ARG A 86 -4.36 11.72 0.11
N GLU A 87 -5.52 11.08 0.28
CA GLU A 87 -6.56 11.50 1.20
C GLU A 87 -6.05 11.43 2.64
N TYR A 88 -5.35 10.35 3.00
CA TYR A 88 -4.70 10.20 4.30
C TYR A 88 -3.77 11.36 4.61
N LEU A 89 -2.81 11.63 3.73
CA LEU A 89 -1.83 12.70 3.94
C LEU A 89 -2.46 14.10 3.88
N ALA A 90 -3.49 14.31 3.06
CA ALA A 90 -4.16 15.61 2.97
C ALA A 90 -4.91 15.99 4.25
N GLY A 91 -5.36 15.00 5.03
CA GLY A 91 -6.01 15.23 6.32
C GLY A 91 -5.05 15.17 7.52
N TYR A 92 -3.75 14.92 7.30
CA TYR A 92 -2.79 14.72 8.38
C TYR A 92 -2.57 16.06 9.14
N PRO A 93 -2.71 16.12 10.48
CA PRO A 93 -2.56 17.34 11.25
C PRO A 93 -1.20 17.96 11.02
N ARG A 94 -1.19 19.22 10.62
CA ARG A 94 0.03 19.93 10.28
C ARG A 94 0.98 20.02 11.46
N ASP A 95 0.48 20.26 12.67
CA ASP A 95 1.25 20.31 13.91
C ASP A 95 1.97 18.99 14.25
N MET A 96 1.50 17.85 13.73
CA MET A 96 2.18 16.55 13.87
C MET A 96 3.32 16.34 12.86
N MET A 97 3.35 17.10 11.76
CA MET A 97 4.29 16.93 10.64
C MET A 97 5.25 18.12 10.46
N GLU A 98 4.87 19.31 10.94
CA GLU A 98 5.62 20.54 10.71
C GLU A 98 7.02 20.47 11.34
N GLY A 99 8.04 20.69 10.50
CA GLY A 99 9.44 20.59 10.88
C GLY A 99 9.95 19.16 11.08
N LYS A 100 9.10 18.13 10.96
CA LYS A 100 9.49 16.75 11.23
C LYS A 100 10.28 16.17 10.05
N PRO A 101 11.41 15.49 10.29
CA PRO A 101 12.14 14.77 9.27
C PRO A 101 11.30 13.64 8.68
N CYS A 102 11.28 13.56 7.35
CA CYS A 102 10.48 12.60 6.60
C CYS A 102 11.27 11.96 5.47
N ALA A 103 11.16 10.64 5.34
CA ALA A 103 11.61 9.89 4.19
C ALA A 103 10.42 9.36 3.39
N VAL A 104 10.56 9.21 2.08
CA VAL A 104 9.49 8.65 1.23
C VAL A 104 9.98 7.51 0.36
N TYR A 105 9.16 6.49 0.14
CA TYR A 105 9.48 5.45 -0.84
C TYR A 105 8.29 5.06 -1.71
N GLY A 106 8.59 4.75 -2.97
CA GLY A 106 7.62 4.24 -3.93
C GLY A 106 7.81 2.75 -4.20
N MET A 107 6.72 2.00 -4.31
CA MET A 107 6.75 0.63 -4.79
C MET A 107 6.18 0.52 -6.20
N CYS A 108 6.89 -0.14 -7.11
CA CYS A 108 6.39 -0.38 -8.46
C CYS A 108 6.78 -1.77 -8.98
N ALA A 109 6.05 -2.25 -9.99
CA ALA A 109 6.39 -3.48 -10.74
C ALA A 109 7.22 -3.17 -12.00
N GLY A 110 7.57 -1.91 -12.23
CA GLY A 110 8.23 -1.45 -13.45
C GLY A 110 8.71 -0.02 -13.30
N THR A 111 7.86 0.95 -13.63
CA THR A 111 8.14 2.38 -13.39
C THR A 111 7.25 2.95 -12.30
N ALA A 112 7.85 3.68 -11.37
CA ALA A 112 7.15 4.34 -10.27
C ALA A 112 6.52 5.67 -10.68
N GLY A 113 6.87 6.21 -11.85
CA GLY A 113 6.37 7.49 -12.32
C GLY A 113 6.57 8.62 -11.31
N TYR A 114 5.47 9.26 -10.92
CA TYR A 114 5.43 10.45 -10.08
C TYR A 114 5.25 10.16 -8.58
N VAL A 115 5.05 8.90 -8.16
CA VAL A 115 4.65 8.53 -6.78
C VAL A 115 5.54 9.16 -5.70
N ARG A 116 6.87 9.01 -5.78
CA ARG A 116 7.80 9.54 -4.78
C ARG A 116 7.76 11.06 -4.68
N ARG A 117 7.61 11.74 -5.82
CA ARG A 117 7.60 13.20 -5.88
C ARG A 117 6.29 13.74 -5.34
N GLU A 118 5.18 13.07 -5.66
CA GLU A 118 3.87 13.41 -5.13
C GLU A 118 3.82 13.23 -3.61
N LEU A 119 4.29 12.09 -3.08
CA LEU A 119 4.40 11.87 -1.63
C LEU A 119 5.20 12.98 -0.95
N ALA A 120 6.39 13.28 -1.48
CA ALA A 120 7.24 14.34 -0.94
C ALA A 120 6.57 15.72 -1.00
N ASN A 121 5.80 16.01 -2.04
CA ASN A 121 5.08 17.28 -2.16
C ASN A 121 3.90 17.37 -1.17
N LEU A 122 3.15 16.28 -0.98
CA LEU A 122 2.06 16.21 0.00
C LEU A 122 2.58 16.47 1.41
N LEU A 123 3.65 15.76 1.80
CA LEU A 123 4.29 15.91 3.11
C LEU A 123 4.88 17.32 3.32
N ARG A 124 5.54 17.90 2.31
CA ARG A 124 5.98 19.30 2.37
C ARG A 124 4.81 20.29 2.53
N GLY A 125 3.66 19.99 1.93
CA GLY A 125 2.43 20.76 2.13
C GLY A 125 1.99 20.80 3.59
N ASN A 126 2.30 19.74 4.35
CA ASN A 126 2.09 19.64 5.80
C ASN A 126 3.29 20.13 6.63
N GLY A 127 4.25 20.81 6.03
CA GLY A 127 5.41 21.38 6.74
C GLY A 127 6.56 20.40 7.02
N ALA A 128 6.49 19.16 6.54
CA ALA A 128 7.55 18.18 6.77
C ALA A 128 8.85 18.48 6.02
N VAL A 129 9.98 18.06 6.61
CA VAL A 129 11.33 18.19 6.04
C VAL A 129 11.70 16.87 5.35
N ILE A 130 11.60 16.82 4.02
CA ILE A 130 11.99 15.64 3.26
C ILE A 130 13.51 15.50 3.29
N CYS A 131 14.03 14.38 3.80
CA CYS A 131 15.46 14.14 3.97
C CYS A 131 15.99 12.97 3.13
N ALA A 132 15.15 12.00 2.80
CA ALA A 132 15.52 10.84 2.00
C ALA A 132 14.37 10.40 1.08
N HIS A 133 14.72 9.74 -0.03
CA HIS A 133 13.72 9.10 -0.87
C HIS A 133 14.27 7.89 -1.62
N ASP A 134 13.41 6.91 -1.93
CA ASP A 134 13.76 5.85 -2.88
C ASP A 134 12.55 5.28 -3.64
N VAL A 135 12.81 4.39 -4.59
CA VAL A 135 11.83 3.58 -5.30
C VAL A 135 12.35 2.16 -5.40
N PHE A 136 11.56 1.21 -4.90
CA PHE A 136 11.88 -0.20 -5.03
C PHE A 136 10.99 -0.86 -6.08
N LYS A 137 11.62 -1.75 -6.84
CA LYS A 137 10.94 -2.58 -7.82
C LYS A 137 10.63 -3.90 -7.15
N GLY A 138 9.35 -4.13 -6.89
CA GLY A 138 8.89 -5.40 -6.35
C GLY A 138 8.48 -6.37 -7.46
N PRO A 139 8.25 -7.63 -7.11
CA PRO A 139 7.71 -8.63 -8.03
C PRO A 139 6.45 -8.13 -8.74
N THR A 140 6.34 -8.43 -10.04
CA THR A 140 5.19 -7.99 -10.83
C THR A 140 3.97 -8.83 -10.51
N ASN A 141 3.08 -8.20 -9.76
CA ASN A 141 1.73 -8.69 -9.52
C ASN A 141 0.70 -7.96 -10.40
N TYR A 142 1.15 -7.25 -11.45
CA TYR A 142 0.32 -6.44 -12.34
C TYR A 142 0.33 -6.95 -13.78
N LEU A 143 -0.78 -6.68 -14.47
CA LEU A 143 -1.17 -7.32 -15.74
C LEU A 143 -0.57 -6.70 -17.00
N ALA A 144 0.04 -5.52 -16.92
CA ALA A 144 0.34 -4.69 -18.07
C ALA A 144 1.71 -4.97 -18.76
N GLY A 145 2.57 -5.83 -18.19
CA GLY A 145 3.95 -6.02 -18.65
C GLY A 145 4.33 -7.45 -19.08
N GLY A 146 3.37 -8.37 -19.10
CA GLY A 146 3.62 -9.80 -19.29
C GLY A 146 3.26 -10.58 -18.04
N TYR A 147 2.45 -11.62 -18.23
CA TYR A 147 2.05 -12.52 -17.16
C TYR A 147 3.29 -13.17 -16.54
N PRO A 148 3.40 -13.30 -15.21
CA PRO A 148 4.25 -14.36 -14.68
C PRO A 148 3.78 -15.67 -15.31
N LYS A 149 4.73 -16.50 -15.76
CA LYS A 149 4.40 -17.85 -16.24
C LYS A 149 3.56 -18.53 -15.16
N ALA A 150 2.42 -19.11 -15.55
CA ALA A 150 1.43 -19.65 -14.63
C ALA A 150 2.07 -20.51 -13.52
N GLY A 151 1.68 -20.26 -12.26
CA GLY A 151 1.97 -21.16 -11.14
C GLY A 151 3.15 -20.79 -10.23
N LYS A 152 3.82 -19.65 -10.39
CA LYS A 152 4.83 -19.19 -9.41
C LYS A 152 4.58 -17.76 -8.96
N LEU A 153 4.21 -17.60 -7.68
CA LEU A 153 4.35 -16.32 -6.99
C LEU A 153 5.80 -15.89 -7.11
N GLN A 154 6.03 -14.67 -7.59
CA GLN A 154 7.35 -14.09 -7.49
C GLN A 154 7.51 -13.68 -6.02
N VAL A 155 8.29 -14.46 -5.28
CA VAL A 155 8.76 -14.11 -3.94
C VAL A 155 9.83 -13.04 -4.11
N TRP A 156 9.93 -12.11 -3.16
CA TRP A 156 11.08 -11.22 -3.08
C TRP A 156 12.36 -12.07 -2.97
N PRO A 157 13.27 -12.01 -3.96
CA PRO A 157 14.61 -12.55 -3.80
C PRO A 157 15.27 -11.87 -2.60
N GLU A 158 16.01 -12.63 -1.79
CA GLU A 158 16.73 -12.07 -0.63
C GLU A 158 17.71 -10.96 -1.05
N ALA A 159 18.34 -11.08 -2.23
CA ALA A 159 19.20 -10.05 -2.81
C ALA A 159 18.48 -8.71 -3.07
N ASP A 160 17.15 -8.72 -3.26
CA ASP A 160 16.38 -7.50 -3.46
C ASP A 160 16.10 -6.76 -2.13
N HIS A 161 16.52 -7.32 -0.98
CA HIS A 161 16.48 -6.64 0.31
C HIS A 161 17.64 -5.67 0.50
N THR A 162 18.80 -5.89 -0.12
CA THR A 162 20.00 -5.07 0.07
C THR A 162 19.76 -3.58 -0.19
N PRO A 163 19.08 -3.17 -1.29
CA PRO A 163 18.78 -1.75 -1.50
C PRO A 163 17.83 -1.16 -0.45
N ILE A 164 16.89 -1.97 0.07
CA ILE A 164 15.94 -1.53 1.11
C ILE A 164 16.68 -1.34 2.44
N GLN A 165 17.58 -2.27 2.77
CA GLN A 165 18.42 -2.20 3.96
C GLN A 165 19.36 -0.99 3.91
N ALA A 166 20.07 -0.80 2.79
CA ALA A 166 20.94 0.38 2.62
C ALA A 166 20.18 1.70 2.72
N PHE A 167 18.95 1.76 2.17
CA PHE A 167 18.07 2.91 2.37
C PHE A 167 17.74 3.11 3.85
N ALA A 168 17.36 2.05 4.57
CA ALA A 168 16.99 2.09 5.98
C ALA A 168 18.16 2.47 6.89
N GLU A 169 19.36 1.91 6.66
CA GLU A 169 20.60 2.23 7.38
C GLU A 169 20.96 3.72 7.24
N GLY A 170 20.71 4.31 6.06
CA GLY A 170 20.93 5.73 5.83
C GLY A 170 19.91 6.67 6.49
N LEU A 171 18.78 6.17 7.02
CA LEU A 171 17.69 7.00 7.52
C LEU A 171 18.05 7.75 8.79
N THR A 172 18.72 7.12 9.77
CA THR A 172 19.08 7.78 11.04
C THR A 172 19.90 9.04 10.78
N SER A 173 21.01 8.90 10.05
CA SER A 173 21.84 10.02 9.61
C SER A 173 21.06 11.06 8.77
N ALA A 174 20.13 10.62 7.92
CA ALA A 174 19.31 11.56 7.14
C ALA A 174 18.35 12.36 8.02
N PHE A 175 17.75 11.72 9.03
CA PHE A 175 16.87 12.37 9.97
C PHE A 175 17.63 13.38 10.85
N ASP A 176 18.81 13.03 11.35
CA ASP A 176 19.62 13.95 12.18
C ASP A 176 20.02 15.20 11.40
N ARG A 177 20.42 15.05 10.13
CA ARG A 177 20.71 16.20 9.26
C ARG A 177 19.49 17.09 9.06
N ALA A 178 18.29 16.51 8.92
CA ALA A 178 17.06 17.28 8.74
C ALA A 178 16.60 17.96 10.03
N VAL A 179 16.89 17.39 11.20
CA VAL A 179 16.70 18.08 12.50
C VAL A 179 17.68 19.24 12.65
N ALA A 180 18.94 19.04 12.25
CA ALA A 180 19.96 20.09 12.32
C ALA A 180 19.75 21.22 11.29
N ASP A 181 19.21 20.89 10.10
CA ASP A 181 18.86 21.85 9.04
C ASP A 181 17.40 21.67 8.59
N PRO A 182 16.44 22.34 9.26
CA PRO A 182 15.04 22.32 8.85
C PRO A 182 14.77 22.95 7.48
N GLN A 183 15.73 23.70 6.92
CA GLN A 183 15.63 24.30 5.58
C GLN A 183 16.19 23.39 4.48
N MET A 184 16.66 22.19 4.85
CA MET A 184 17.16 21.17 3.95
C MET A 184 16.24 20.98 2.73
N LYS A 185 16.86 20.94 1.54
CA LYS A 185 16.17 20.67 0.28
C LYS A 185 16.61 19.33 -0.30
N CYS A 186 15.94 18.23 0.09
CA CYS A 186 16.11 16.95 -0.60
C CYS A 186 15.46 16.99 -2.00
N LYS A 187 16.27 16.91 -3.05
CA LYS A 187 15.79 16.98 -4.45
C LYS A 187 15.18 15.64 -4.87
N VAL A 188 13.85 15.53 -4.75
CA VAL A 188 13.13 14.33 -5.23
C VAL A 188 12.93 14.39 -6.76
N PRO A 189 13.44 13.43 -7.56
CA PRO A 189 13.35 13.51 -9.02
C PRO A 189 11.94 13.19 -9.54
N LEU A 190 11.56 13.84 -10.65
CA LEU A 190 10.21 13.80 -11.25
C LEU A 190 9.82 12.42 -11.84
N GLY A 191 10.78 11.50 -12.02
CA GLY A 191 10.53 10.16 -12.57
C GLY A 191 10.64 10.05 -14.10
N GLY A 192 11.38 10.94 -14.75
CA GLY A 192 11.59 10.94 -16.21
C GLY A 192 10.41 11.57 -16.99
N VAL A 193 10.38 11.35 -18.31
CA VAL A 193 9.40 11.94 -19.24
C VAL A 193 7.96 11.54 -18.89
N SER A 194 7.74 10.28 -18.50
CA SER A 194 6.42 9.80 -18.09
C SER A 194 5.90 10.58 -16.88
N GLY A 195 6.73 10.81 -15.87
CA GLY A 195 6.36 11.62 -14.70
C GLY A 195 5.97 13.06 -15.04
N ALA A 196 6.63 13.67 -16.04
CA ALA A 196 6.26 15.00 -16.53
C ALA A 196 4.89 15.03 -17.20
N ILE A 197 4.59 14.03 -18.04
CA ILE A 197 3.29 13.91 -18.74
C ILE A 197 2.17 13.69 -17.71
N PHE A 198 2.36 12.77 -16.77
CA PHE A 198 1.33 12.46 -15.77
C PHE A 198 1.09 13.61 -14.79
N ARG A 199 2.08 14.48 -14.54
CA ARG A 199 1.89 15.71 -13.76
C ARG A 199 0.91 16.69 -14.41
N MET A 200 0.84 16.75 -15.74
CA MET A 200 0.01 17.72 -16.45
C MET A 200 -1.46 17.30 -16.55
N VAL A 201 -1.78 16.02 -16.36
CA VAL A 201 -3.16 15.53 -16.47
C VAL A 201 -3.77 15.47 -15.06
N PRO A 202 -4.93 16.11 -14.81
CA PRO A 202 -5.58 16.08 -13.51
C PRO A 202 -5.79 14.66 -13.00
N GLY A 203 -5.52 14.44 -11.72
CA GLY A 203 -5.46 13.10 -11.16
C GLY A 203 -6.71 12.27 -11.46
N LYS A 204 -7.89 12.81 -11.16
CA LYS A 204 -9.17 12.11 -11.38
C LYS A 204 -9.38 11.65 -12.83
N LYS A 205 -8.79 12.33 -13.82
CA LYS A 205 -8.90 11.94 -15.24
C LYS A 205 -8.04 10.73 -15.61
N ILE A 206 -6.81 10.62 -15.08
CA ILE A 206 -5.96 9.45 -15.36
C ILE A 206 -6.54 8.20 -14.69
N ASP A 207 -6.97 8.30 -13.43
CA ASP A 207 -7.54 7.13 -12.75
C ASP A 207 -8.87 6.74 -13.38
N GLY A 208 -9.72 7.71 -13.73
CA GLY A 208 -10.90 7.47 -14.55
C GLY A 208 -10.56 6.80 -15.88
N MET A 209 -9.54 7.26 -16.61
CA MET A 209 -9.13 6.67 -17.90
C MET A 209 -8.60 5.25 -17.75
N MET A 210 -7.67 5.03 -16.81
CA MET A 210 -7.15 3.70 -16.50
C MET A 210 -8.29 2.79 -16.07
N ARG A 211 -9.17 3.25 -15.16
CA ARG A 211 -10.35 2.52 -14.69
C ARG A 211 -11.34 2.19 -15.80
N MET A 212 -11.64 3.14 -16.69
CA MET A 212 -12.50 2.95 -17.86
C MET A 212 -11.96 1.85 -18.77
N SER A 213 -10.64 1.77 -18.93
CA SER A 213 -9.99 0.75 -19.77
C SER A 213 -10.15 -0.68 -19.21
N LEU A 214 -10.37 -0.82 -17.90
CA LEU A 214 -10.60 -2.11 -17.25
C LEU A 214 -12.06 -2.56 -17.40
N GLY A 215 -13.00 -1.63 -17.56
CA GLY A 215 -14.44 -1.90 -17.61
C GLY A 215 -15.03 -2.30 -16.24
N PRO A 216 -16.36 -2.35 -16.10
CA PRO A 216 -17.01 -2.61 -14.83
C PRO A 216 -16.55 -3.87 -14.12
N LEU A 217 -16.40 -3.78 -12.79
CA LEU A 217 -16.24 -4.96 -11.97
C LEU A 217 -17.58 -5.70 -11.94
N SER A 218 -17.54 -7.03 -12.01
CA SER A 218 -18.72 -7.88 -11.89
C SER A 218 -18.41 -9.11 -11.05
N VAL A 219 -19.46 -9.65 -10.44
CA VAL A 219 -19.41 -10.88 -9.64
C VAL A 219 -20.31 -11.92 -10.29
N ASP A 220 -19.73 -13.01 -10.76
CA ASP A 220 -20.45 -14.22 -11.13
C ASP A 220 -20.82 -15.01 -9.88
N ASN A 221 -22.04 -14.76 -9.38
CA ASN A 221 -22.55 -15.42 -8.19
C ASN A 221 -22.88 -16.90 -8.38
N THR A 222 -22.88 -17.42 -9.63
CA THR A 222 -22.98 -18.86 -9.89
C THR A 222 -21.66 -19.58 -9.63
N ARG A 223 -20.54 -18.86 -9.76
CA ARG A 223 -19.18 -19.35 -9.46
C ARG A 223 -18.69 -18.96 -8.07
N CYS A 224 -19.31 -17.97 -7.45
CA CYS A 224 -18.89 -17.45 -6.16
C CYS A 224 -19.15 -18.47 -5.04
N LEU A 225 -18.08 -18.89 -4.34
CA LEU A 225 -18.20 -19.72 -3.13
C LEU A 225 -18.48 -18.90 -1.86
N ARG A 226 -18.72 -17.59 -2.00
CA ARG A 226 -19.14 -16.70 -0.90
C ARG A 226 -18.15 -16.65 0.28
N CYS A 227 -16.87 -16.90 0.01
CA CYS A 227 -15.82 -16.91 1.02
C CYS A 227 -15.38 -15.52 1.50
N ALA A 228 -15.98 -14.44 0.99
CA ALA A 228 -15.69 -13.04 1.29
C ALA A 228 -14.22 -12.56 1.10
N LYS A 229 -13.28 -13.41 0.68
CA LYS A 229 -11.86 -13.02 0.48
C LYS A 229 -11.69 -11.76 -0.35
N CYS A 230 -12.48 -11.62 -1.41
CA CYS A 230 -12.44 -10.44 -2.28
C CYS A 230 -12.90 -9.16 -1.57
N VAL A 231 -13.96 -9.24 -0.75
CA VAL A 231 -14.48 -8.16 0.10
C VAL A 231 -13.42 -7.76 1.12
N VAL A 232 -12.95 -8.73 1.91
CA VAL A 232 -11.91 -8.52 2.94
C VAL A 232 -10.63 -7.93 2.34
N SER A 233 -10.21 -8.43 1.18
CA SER A 233 -8.98 -7.97 0.54
C SER A 233 -9.08 -6.57 -0.04
N CYS A 234 -10.28 -6.12 -0.44
CA CYS A 234 -10.45 -4.88 -1.19
C CYS A 234 -10.04 -3.68 -0.34
N PRO A 235 -8.93 -3.00 -0.66
CA PRO A 235 -8.46 -1.90 0.17
C PRO A 235 -9.30 -0.64 -0.01
N TYR A 236 -10.28 -0.64 -0.92
CA TYR A 236 -11.13 0.51 -1.27
C TYR A 236 -12.61 0.31 -0.91
N GLY A 237 -12.99 -0.83 -0.32
CA GLY A 237 -14.40 -1.09 0.02
C GLY A 237 -15.36 -1.24 -1.17
N ALA A 238 -14.85 -1.42 -2.40
CA ALA A 238 -15.70 -1.51 -3.61
C ALA A 238 -16.60 -2.78 -3.70
N LEU A 239 -16.45 -3.74 -2.79
CA LEU A 239 -17.15 -5.02 -2.77
C LEU A 239 -17.79 -5.22 -1.40
N ALA A 240 -18.98 -5.81 -1.36
CA ALA A 240 -19.70 -6.14 -0.13
C ALA A 240 -20.35 -7.53 -0.19
N MET A 241 -20.69 -8.08 0.97
CA MET A 241 -21.57 -9.24 1.12
C MET A 241 -22.99 -8.74 1.40
N VAL A 242 -23.99 -9.25 0.68
CA VAL A 242 -25.42 -8.89 0.85
C VAL A 242 -26.30 -10.14 0.85
N GLU A 243 -27.46 -10.11 1.50
CA GLU A 243 -28.42 -11.23 1.53
C GLU A 243 -29.27 -11.30 0.22
N ALA A 244 -29.61 -12.51 -0.24
CA ALA A 244 -30.17 -12.76 -1.59
C ALA A 244 -31.70 -12.81 -1.69
N GLU A 245 -32.43 -12.99 -0.59
CA GLU A 245 -33.90 -13.13 -0.61
C GLU A 245 -34.54 -11.99 0.19
N GLY A 246 -35.03 -10.97 -0.52
CA GLY A 246 -35.50 -9.73 0.09
C GLY A 246 -34.32 -8.81 0.38
N ALA A 247 -33.85 -8.11 -0.65
CA ALA A 247 -32.95 -7.00 -0.44
C ALA A 247 -33.64 -6.00 0.50
N VAL A 248 -33.19 -5.91 1.75
CA VAL A 248 -33.30 -4.64 2.46
C VAL A 248 -32.54 -3.67 1.56
N PRO A 249 -33.16 -2.60 1.03
CA PRO A 249 -32.40 -1.55 0.38
C PRO A 249 -31.26 -1.20 1.32
N PHE A 250 -30.04 -1.01 0.79
CA PHE A 250 -29.03 -0.31 1.55
C PHE A 250 -29.60 1.08 1.84
N ASP A 251 -30.18 1.20 3.02
CA ASP A 251 -30.55 2.46 3.59
C ASP A 251 -29.27 2.99 4.27
N PRO A 252 -28.64 4.04 3.74
CA PRO A 252 -27.47 4.64 4.38
C PRO A 252 -27.78 5.18 5.78
N THR A 253 -29.05 5.19 6.21
CA THR A 253 -29.49 5.50 7.57
C THR A 253 -29.59 4.28 8.49
N TYR A 254 -29.42 3.05 7.99
CA TYR A 254 -29.27 1.85 8.82
C TYR A 254 -27.82 1.70 9.34
N VAL A 255 -27.28 2.83 9.81
CA VAL A 255 -26.20 2.89 10.78
C VAL A 255 -26.93 3.28 12.06
N GLU A 256 -26.97 2.41 13.08
CA GLU A 256 -27.49 2.88 14.37
C GLU A 256 -26.68 4.12 14.77
N PRO A 257 -27.34 5.27 15.02
CA PRO A 257 -26.63 6.49 15.41
C PRO A 257 -25.81 6.22 16.66
N GLY A 258 -24.50 6.13 16.51
CA GLY A 258 -23.56 5.95 17.62
C GLY A 258 -22.73 4.66 17.64
N THR A 259 -22.86 3.73 16.68
CA THR A 259 -21.96 2.54 16.66
C THR A 259 -20.92 2.55 15.56
N GLY A 260 -21.14 3.28 14.44
CA GLY A 260 -20.10 3.49 13.42
C GLY A 260 -19.37 2.21 12.98
N TYR A 261 -20.06 1.07 13.01
CA TYR A 261 -19.40 -0.23 13.04
C TYR A 261 -19.30 -0.84 11.65
N TYR A 262 -18.12 -0.76 11.06
CA TYR A 262 -17.69 -1.74 10.07
C TYR A 262 -16.94 -2.78 10.88
N PRO A 263 -17.45 -4.02 11.00
CA PRO A 263 -16.74 -5.04 11.74
C PRO A 263 -15.33 -5.12 11.15
N ASP A 264 -14.34 -5.14 12.03
CA ASP A 264 -12.95 -5.27 11.61
C ASP A 264 -12.79 -6.50 10.68
N ARG A 265 -11.67 -6.65 9.96
CA ARG A 265 -11.50 -7.79 9.05
C ARG A 265 -11.67 -9.16 9.71
N GLN A 266 -11.36 -9.28 10.99
CA GLN A 266 -11.53 -10.48 11.80
C GLN A 266 -13.04 -10.70 12.07
N GLU A 267 -13.76 -9.67 12.47
CA GLU A 267 -15.20 -9.71 12.72
C GLU A 267 -16.03 -9.87 11.44
N ASN A 268 -15.58 -9.35 10.30
CA ASN A 268 -16.20 -9.64 8.99
C ASN A 268 -16.02 -11.12 8.63
N THR A 269 -14.87 -11.70 8.97
CA THR A 269 -14.60 -13.13 8.79
C THR A 269 -15.46 -13.96 9.73
N GLU A 270 -15.54 -13.59 11.02
CA GLU A 270 -16.36 -14.24 12.04
C GLU A 270 -17.86 -14.06 11.77
N TYR A 271 -18.30 -12.92 11.27
CA TYR A 271 -19.66 -12.67 10.80
C TYR A 271 -19.98 -13.58 9.62
N VAL A 272 -19.15 -13.60 8.59
CA VAL A 272 -19.37 -14.48 7.43
C VAL A 272 -19.37 -15.95 7.85
N GLN A 273 -18.43 -16.36 8.71
CA GLN A 273 -18.35 -17.73 9.24
C GLN A 273 -19.55 -18.09 10.12
N SER A 274 -20.01 -17.18 10.98
CA SER A 274 -21.18 -17.40 11.83
C SER A 274 -22.47 -17.47 11.03
N ARG A 275 -22.62 -16.67 9.96
CA ARG A 275 -23.76 -16.77 9.03
C ARG A 275 -23.74 -18.08 8.23
N ILE A 276 -22.56 -18.53 7.77
CA ILE A 276 -22.37 -19.85 7.15
C ILE A 276 -22.75 -20.95 8.16
N ALA A 277 -22.27 -20.86 9.40
CA ALA A 277 -22.59 -21.82 10.46
C ALA A 277 -24.08 -21.83 10.82
N ALA A 278 -24.75 -20.68 10.72
CA ALA A 278 -26.19 -20.53 10.90
C ALA A 278 -27.03 -20.98 9.68
N GLY A 279 -26.41 -21.56 8.65
CA GLY A 279 -27.12 -22.07 7.47
C GLY A 279 -27.68 -20.98 6.55
N VAL A 280 -27.22 -19.73 6.69
CA VAL A 280 -27.69 -18.60 5.90
C VAL A 280 -27.08 -18.68 4.49
N ASN A 281 -27.74 -19.46 3.64
CA ASN A 281 -27.35 -19.70 2.25
C ASN A 281 -27.71 -18.55 1.30
N SER A 282 -28.11 -17.38 1.80
CA SER A 282 -28.53 -16.25 0.96
C SER A 282 -27.44 -15.22 0.74
N THR A 283 -26.27 -15.26 1.39
CA THR A 283 -25.28 -14.19 1.16
C THR A 283 -24.64 -14.29 -0.22
N ARG A 284 -24.49 -13.17 -0.92
CA ARG A 284 -23.80 -13.05 -2.22
C ARG A 284 -22.84 -11.87 -2.21
N VAL A 285 -21.78 -11.95 -3.02
CA VAL A 285 -20.88 -10.80 -3.20
C VAL A 285 -21.47 -9.89 -4.28
N VAL A 286 -21.47 -8.59 -4.01
CA VAL A 286 -21.86 -7.55 -4.96
C VAL A 286 -20.77 -6.49 -5.07
N VAL A 287 -20.77 -5.78 -6.19
CA VAL A 287 -20.06 -4.50 -6.30
C VAL A 287 -20.94 -3.46 -5.63
N GLN A 288 -20.50 -2.95 -4.48
CA GLN A 288 -21.28 -2.00 -3.70
C GLN A 288 -21.26 -0.62 -4.36
N ASP A 289 -20.06 -0.15 -4.68
CA ASP A 289 -19.85 1.11 -5.39
C ASP A 289 -18.69 0.95 -6.38
N GLU A 290 -19.00 1.11 -7.65
CA GLU A 290 -18.03 1.00 -8.72
C GLU A 290 -17.04 2.18 -8.73
N ALA A 291 -17.46 3.36 -8.25
CA ALA A 291 -16.63 4.57 -8.17
C ALA A 291 -15.49 4.41 -7.17
N LEU A 292 -15.68 3.60 -6.11
CA LEU A 292 -14.63 3.25 -5.16
C LEU A 292 -13.59 2.28 -5.74
N CYS A 293 -13.84 1.64 -6.88
CA CYS A 293 -12.89 0.68 -7.44
C CYS A 293 -11.78 1.40 -8.22
N HIS A 294 -10.55 1.40 -7.69
CA HIS A 294 -9.36 1.95 -8.38
C HIS A 294 -8.64 0.92 -9.28
N GLY A 295 -9.27 -0.22 -9.58
CA GLY A 295 -8.72 -1.17 -10.56
C GLY A 295 -7.45 -1.89 -10.12
N CYS A 296 -7.26 -2.10 -8.82
CA CYS A 296 -6.04 -2.70 -8.27
C CYS A 296 -5.91 -4.23 -8.46
N TYR A 297 -6.95 -4.88 -9.00
CA TYR A 297 -7.03 -6.33 -9.30
C TYR A 297 -6.91 -7.30 -8.13
N ARG A 298 -6.69 -6.83 -6.89
CA ARG A 298 -6.52 -7.73 -5.73
C ARG A 298 -7.67 -8.72 -5.57
N CYS A 299 -8.92 -8.25 -5.68
CA CYS A 299 -10.12 -9.07 -5.59
C CYS A 299 -10.17 -10.20 -6.63
N ILE A 300 -9.66 -9.96 -7.84
CA ILE A 300 -9.61 -10.94 -8.93
C ILE A 300 -8.56 -12.02 -8.61
N HIS A 301 -7.41 -11.63 -8.07
CA HIS A 301 -6.32 -12.55 -7.73
C HIS A 301 -6.65 -13.42 -6.51
N VAL A 302 -7.30 -12.88 -5.48
CA VAL A 302 -7.64 -13.65 -4.27
C VAL A 302 -8.88 -14.54 -4.45
N CYS A 303 -9.66 -14.33 -5.51
CA CYS A 303 -10.87 -15.11 -5.75
C CYS A 303 -10.51 -16.54 -6.23
N PRO A 304 -10.81 -17.59 -5.45
CA PRO A 304 -10.40 -18.95 -5.78
C PRO A 304 -11.14 -19.52 -7.01
N THR A 305 -12.36 -19.04 -7.28
CA THR A 305 -13.23 -19.62 -8.33
C THR A 305 -13.42 -18.76 -9.56
N ALA A 306 -12.70 -17.64 -9.64
CA ALA A 306 -12.86 -16.67 -10.73
C ALA A 306 -14.26 -16.07 -10.86
N ALA A 307 -14.93 -15.89 -9.71
CA ALA A 307 -16.21 -15.18 -9.67
C ALA A 307 -16.06 -13.68 -9.96
N ILE A 308 -14.92 -13.06 -9.65
CA ILE A 308 -14.71 -11.62 -9.88
C ILE A 308 -14.08 -11.39 -11.26
N ASN A 309 -14.71 -10.55 -12.10
CA ASN A 309 -14.25 -10.29 -13.46
C ASN A 309 -14.44 -8.82 -13.88
N PRO A 310 -13.50 -8.25 -14.66
CA PRO A 310 -13.73 -7.02 -15.41
C PRO A 310 -14.56 -7.31 -16.68
N THR A 311 -15.72 -6.70 -16.81
CA THR A 311 -16.76 -7.02 -17.82
C THR A 311 -16.36 -6.75 -19.28
N LYS A 312 -15.42 -5.85 -19.58
CA LYS A 312 -15.19 -5.40 -20.97
C LYS A 312 -14.19 -6.21 -21.80
N ARG A 313 -13.43 -7.17 -21.25
CA ARG A 313 -12.32 -7.83 -21.99
C ARG A 313 -12.09 -9.32 -21.70
N MET A 314 -13.10 -10.07 -21.26
CA MET A 314 -12.95 -11.45 -20.80
C MET A 314 -12.19 -12.39 -21.74
N ASP A 315 -12.33 -12.25 -23.06
CA ASP A 315 -11.73 -13.18 -24.03
C ASP A 315 -10.20 -13.19 -23.97
N LYS A 316 -9.60 -12.03 -23.64
CA LYS A 316 -8.14 -11.89 -23.53
C LYS A 316 -7.60 -12.25 -22.13
N TRP A 317 -8.50 -12.49 -21.15
CA TRP A 317 -8.17 -12.56 -19.73
C TRP A 317 -8.36 -13.96 -19.12
N LYS A 318 -8.85 -14.93 -19.91
CA LYS A 318 -9.02 -16.34 -19.49
C LYS A 318 -7.70 -17.01 -19.06
N HIS A 319 -6.55 -16.49 -19.48
CA HIS A 319 -5.22 -17.05 -19.19
C HIS A 319 -4.48 -16.34 -18.04
N MET A 320 -5.14 -15.49 -17.26
CA MET A 320 -4.48 -14.83 -16.13
C MET A 320 -4.02 -15.83 -15.08
N PRO A 321 -2.73 -15.81 -14.70
CA PRO A 321 -2.26 -16.49 -13.49
C PRO A 321 -2.98 -15.91 -12.28
N ARG A 322 -3.56 -16.80 -11.46
CA ARG A 322 -4.10 -16.43 -10.15
C ARG A 322 -3.06 -16.75 -9.11
N TYR A 323 -2.74 -15.77 -8.28
CA TYR A 323 -1.80 -15.96 -7.18
C TYR A 323 -2.55 -16.57 -6.01
N HIS A 324 -2.11 -17.75 -5.56
CA HIS A 324 -2.55 -18.32 -4.29
C HIS A 324 -1.58 -17.86 -3.22
N TYR A 325 -1.96 -16.89 -2.38
CA TYR A 325 -1.20 -16.57 -1.18
C TYR A 325 -1.16 -17.81 -0.29
N THR A 326 0.02 -18.43 -0.16
CA THR A 326 0.30 -19.41 0.90
C THR A 326 1.05 -18.66 2.00
N GLU A 327 0.41 -18.49 3.16
CA GLU A 327 1.13 -18.11 4.38
C GLU A 327 2.16 -19.20 4.67
N GLY A 328 3.46 -18.88 4.72
CA GLY A 328 4.49 -19.82 5.17
C GLY A 328 5.76 -20.00 4.34
N THR A 329 6.02 -19.23 3.27
CA THR A 329 7.31 -19.31 2.56
C THR A 329 8.12 -18.02 2.65
N VAL A 330 8.74 -17.80 3.82
CA VAL A 330 9.99 -17.04 3.96
C VAL A 330 11.06 -18.08 4.30
N GLN A 331 11.88 -18.48 3.33
CA GLN A 331 13.05 -19.30 3.61
C GLN A 331 14.20 -18.36 3.98
N SER A 332 14.66 -18.43 5.22
CA SER A 332 15.84 -17.72 5.72
C SER A 332 17.12 -18.33 5.13
N GLY A 333 17.79 -17.59 4.26
CA GLY A 333 19.18 -17.85 3.86
C GLY A 333 20.16 -17.19 4.84
N LYS A 334 21.37 -17.74 4.97
CA LYS A 334 22.43 -17.14 5.80
C LYS A 334 23.14 -16.05 5.00
N ALA A 335 23.16 -14.84 5.56
CA ALA A 335 23.84 -13.67 5.00
C ALA A 335 25.36 -13.88 4.85
N ARG A 336 25.93 -13.30 3.78
CA ARG A 336 27.35 -12.95 3.69
C ARG A 336 27.43 -11.43 3.70
N MET A 337 28.16 -10.86 4.65
CA MET A 337 28.40 -9.42 4.70
C MET A 337 29.32 -9.01 3.56
N VAL A 338 28.97 -7.89 2.92
CA VAL A 338 29.78 -7.20 1.92
C VAL A 338 30.79 -6.36 2.70
N THR A 339 32.06 -6.40 2.28
CA THR A 339 33.13 -5.70 2.97
C THR A 339 33.06 -4.19 2.72
N GLU A 340 33.59 -3.38 3.63
CA GLU A 340 33.61 -1.92 3.56
C GLU A 340 34.18 -1.41 2.21
N THR A 341 35.16 -2.13 1.65
CA THR A 341 35.77 -1.83 0.34
C THR A 341 34.81 -2.03 -0.85
N GLU A 342 33.88 -2.98 -0.76
CA GLU A 342 32.87 -3.23 -1.79
C GLU A 342 31.72 -2.20 -1.71
N TYR A 343 31.49 -1.61 -0.54
CA TYR A 343 30.52 -0.52 -0.33
C TYR A 343 31.02 0.80 -0.93
N ASP A 344 32.29 1.16 -0.70
CA ASP A 344 32.86 2.42 -1.21
C ASP A 344 32.87 2.47 -2.75
N ALA A 345 33.11 1.35 -3.42
CA ALA A 345 33.07 1.26 -4.89
C ALA A 345 31.66 1.48 -5.47
N LEU A 346 30.60 1.17 -4.71
CA LEU A 346 29.21 1.39 -5.13
C LEU A 346 28.75 2.84 -4.93
N VAL A 347 29.36 3.55 -3.97
CA VAL A 347 28.98 4.92 -3.59
C VAL A 347 29.72 5.98 -4.42
N THR A 348 30.96 5.72 -4.83
CA THR A 348 31.78 6.72 -5.57
C THR A 348 31.46 6.81 -7.06
N GLY A 349 30.71 5.85 -7.63
CA GLY A 349 30.33 5.87 -9.04
C GLY A 349 31.48 5.67 -10.02
N GLU A 350 32.65 5.20 -9.55
CA GLU A 350 33.73 4.74 -10.41
C GLU A 350 33.41 3.33 -10.93
N GLN A 351 32.55 3.25 -11.94
CA GLN A 351 32.66 2.15 -12.90
C GLN A 351 33.73 2.55 -13.91
N GLU A 352 34.91 1.94 -13.83
CA GLU A 352 35.82 1.87 -14.98
C GLU A 352 35.03 1.35 -16.20
N MET A 353 35.19 2.03 -17.34
CA MET A 353 34.61 1.63 -18.63
C MET A 353 35.06 0.23 -19.06
#